data_AF-A0A7Z8KNQ0-F1
#
_entry.id   AF-A0A7Z8KNQ0-F1
#
_cell.length_a   1.000
_cell.length_b   1.000
_cell.length_c   1.000
_cell.angle_alpha   90.00
_cell.angle_beta   90.00
_cell.angle_gamma   90.00
#
_symmetry.space_group_name_H-M   'P 1'
#
loop_
_entity.id
_entity.type
_entity.pdbx_description
1 polymer ?
#
loop_
_entity_poly.entity_id
_entity_poly.type
_entity_poly.pdbx_seq_one_letter_code
_entity_poly.pdbx_strand_id
1 'polypeptide(L)'
;MNIEKYRLTAQRYVQMLTIRYDIKREYLTLGIPVFIALMIVVMALFTGHSFVTDEAAAGGAVSEEADARKAAYEALVAEMEAAEAAERGEVVATEEEVAEPETEEEKPKDDLDHIMVFAVLVAIIPYSIDSFLEKRKLQKREVAFSEFLYKLSELMRGGIDPVKGFINLSKTNLGAISSHAQDAASSMVLGKSFDESMHKMSDSMNSRLVARYIDVVVQAAYTGGNVADLLFRTSEDMRSVIAIQREKEANLKQYIVIFYLAQGIIVMLTYILSTSLLPLIQGVGMEMLGGAGLSDIDFERGFLHMIILNALFGGLIVGQITEGEIKHGFKHSAILIALSYVACVTLLLPAGVGTSYMVTVASGDAQEVMMGGLPLQNPIIFNVTDMDGNPAAGTFVKMTITPSGEITSSMTEEDGTVTVSPMPGSDSGTYIVTATAGESKGTATIIVNGGGD
;
A
#
# COMPACT_ATOMS: atom_id res chain seq x y z
N MET A 1 -1.24 -15.30 -37.48
CA MET A 1 -0.80 -16.01 -36.24
C MET A 1 -2.01 -16.24 -35.35
N ASN A 2 -2.11 -17.43 -34.76
CA ASN A 2 -3.32 -18.16 -34.35
C ASN A 2 -4.08 -17.62 -33.10
N ILE A 3 -4.34 -16.32 -32.97
CA ILE A 3 -4.91 -15.71 -31.73
C ILE A 3 -6.24 -16.37 -31.31
N GLU A 4 -7.10 -16.69 -32.26
CA GLU A 4 -8.40 -17.33 -32.00
C GLU A 4 -8.25 -18.78 -31.52
N LYS A 5 -7.26 -19.51 -32.07
CA LYS A 5 -6.93 -20.87 -31.65
C LYS A 5 -6.32 -20.90 -30.25
N TYR A 6 -5.47 -19.93 -29.90
CA TYR A 6 -4.94 -19.78 -28.53
C TYR A 6 -6.04 -19.43 -27.53
N ARG A 7 -6.98 -18.55 -27.90
CA ARG A 7 -8.13 -18.20 -27.04
C ARG A 7 -9.05 -19.40 -26.77
N LEU A 8 -9.36 -20.19 -27.80
CA LEU A 8 -10.16 -21.41 -27.67
C LEU A 8 -9.43 -22.49 -26.85
N THR A 9 -8.11 -22.60 -27.02
CA THR A 9 -7.29 -23.56 -26.25
C THR A 9 -7.22 -23.14 -24.78
N ALA A 10 -7.03 -21.85 -24.49
CA ALA A 10 -7.05 -21.31 -23.13
C ALA A 10 -8.42 -21.50 -22.46
N GLN A 11 -9.52 -21.25 -23.17
CA GLN A 11 -10.87 -21.51 -22.66
C GLN A 11 -11.10 -22.99 -22.35
N ARG A 12 -10.57 -23.89 -23.19
CA ARG A 12 -10.66 -25.34 -22.97
C ARG A 12 -9.85 -25.81 -21.76
N TYR A 13 -8.67 -25.23 -21.54
CA TYR A 13 -7.86 -25.51 -20.35
C TYR A 13 -8.54 -24.98 -19.08
N VAL A 14 -9.10 -23.77 -19.12
CA VAL A 14 -9.87 -23.20 -18.00
C VAL A 14 -11.08 -24.07 -17.69
N GLN A 15 -11.85 -24.50 -18.70
CA GLN A 15 -12.98 -25.42 -18.51
C GLN A 15 -12.55 -26.77 -17.94
N MET A 16 -11.45 -27.37 -18.43
CA MET A 16 -10.94 -28.62 -17.86
C MET A 16 -10.49 -28.48 -16.41
N LEU A 17 -9.91 -27.33 -16.04
CA LEU A 17 -9.55 -27.03 -14.65
C LEU A 17 -10.80 -26.92 -13.77
N THR A 18 -11.85 -26.25 -14.27
CA THR A 18 -13.11 -26.01 -13.55
C THR A 18 -13.93 -27.29 -13.34
N ILE A 19 -13.78 -28.30 -14.20
CA ILE A 19 -14.51 -29.57 -14.12
C ILE A 19 -13.81 -30.57 -13.19
N ARG A 20 -12.46 -30.55 -13.11
CA ARG A 20 -11.69 -31.54 -12.35
C ARG A 20 -11.38 -31.10 -10.91
N TYR A 21 -11.32 -29.80 -10.66
CA TYR A 21 -11.25 -29.24 -9.33
C TYR A 21 -12.43 -28.27 -9.16
N ASP A 22 -13.28 -28.50 -8.15
CA ASP A 22 -14.29 -27.55 -7.68
C ASP A 22 -13.59 -26.39 -6.95
N ILE A 23 -12.69 -25.72 -7.67
CA ILE A 23 -12.01 -24.52 -7.19
C ILE A 23 -13.11 -23.47 -7.14
N LYS A 24 -13.59 -23.19 -5.92
CA LYS A 24 -14.49 -22.04 -5.69
C LYS A 24 -13.88 -20.85 -6.39
N ARG A 25 -14.67 -20.17 -7.21
CA ARG A 25 -14.26 -19.03 -8.05
C ARG A 25 -13.39 -18.03 -7.29
N GLU A 26 -13.69 -17.87 -6.00
CA GLU A 26 -12.95 -17.12 -4.99
C GLU A 26 -11.44 -17.41 -4.94
N TYR A 27 -10.99 -18.67 -5.05
CA TYR A 27 -9.56 -19.00 -5.02
C TYR A 27 -8.82 -18.59 -6.29
N LEU A 28 -9.53 -18.49 -7.42
CA LEU A 28 -8.93 -18.10 -8.69
C LEU A 28 -8.89 -16.56 -8.83
N THR A 29 -9.92 -15.86 -8.33
CA THR A 29 -9.91 -14.40 -8.21
C THR A 29 -9.03 -13.88 -7.08
N LEU A 30 -8.81 -14.64 -6.00
CA LEU A 30 -7.88 -14.29 -4.91
C LEU A 30 -6.44 -14.73 -5.23
N GLY A 31 -6.27 -15.94 -5.78
CA GLY A 31 -4.96 -16.56 -5.97
C GLY A 31 -4.11 -15.86 -7.03
N ILE A 32 -4.70 -15.42 -8.15
CA ILE A 32 -3.94 -14.77 -9.22
C ILE A 32 -3.37 -13.41 -8.77
N PRO A 33 -4.14 -12.49 -8.17
CA PRO A 33 -3.62 -11.20 -7.71
C PRO A 33 -2.66 -11.34 -6.52
N VAL A 34 -2.94 -12.23 -5.57
CA VAL A 34 -2.02 -12.51 -4.45
C VAL A 34 -0.72 -13.13 -4.96
N PHE A 35 -0.79 -14.01 -5.95
CA PHE A 35 0.40 -14.57 -6.60
C PHE A 35 1.18 -13.51 -7.37
N ILE A 36 0.51 -12.57 -8.05
CA ILE A 36 1.16 -11.44 -8.73
C ILE A 36 1.81 -10.50 -7.71
N ALA A 37 1.12 -10.16 -6.62
CA ALA A 37 1.69 -9.33 -5.55
C ALA A 37 2.86 -10.03 -4.86
N LEU A 38 2.75 -11.33 -4.59
CA LEU A 38 3.84 -12.13 -4.05
C LEU A 38 4.99 -12.24 -5.06
N MET A 39 4.71 -12.34 -6.36
CA MET A 39 5.73 -12.29 -7.41
C MET A 39 6.39 -10.92 -7.50
N ILE A 40 5.68 -9.81 -7.31
CA ILE A 40 6.26 -8.47 -7.26
C ILE A 40 7.16 -8.32 -6.02
N VAL A 41 6.71 -8.81 -4.85
CA VAL A 41 7.50 -8.81 -3.62
C VAL A 41 8.72 -9.73 -3.73
N VAL A 42 8.56 -10.91 -4.32
CA VAL A 42 9.64 -11.87 -4.57
C VAL A 42 10.61 -11.35 -5.63
N MET A 43 10.12 -10.69 -6.67
CA MET A 43 10.95 -10.05 -7.69
C MET A 43 11.72 -8.87 -7.07
N ALA A 44 11.09 -8.06 -6.21
CA ALA A 44 11.75 -7.00 -5.44
C ALA A 44 12.85 -7.56 -4.50
N LEU A 45 12.57 -8.69 -3.84
CA LEU A 45 13.54 -9.44 -3.03
C LEU A 45 14.70 -9.99 -3.85
N PHE A 46 14.44 -10.55 -5.04
CA PHE A 46 15.48 -11.08 -5.93
C PHE A 46 16.28 -9.98 -6.64
N THR A 47 15.73 -8.78 -6.78
CA THR A 47 16.46 -7.57 -7.23
C THR A 47 17.25 -6.90 -6.09
N GLY A 48 17.53 -7.60 -4.99
CA GLY A 48 18.47 -7.15 -3.95
C GLY A 48 17.91 -6.09 -2.98
N HIS A 49 16.60 -5.84 -2.95
CA HIS A 49 16.04 -4.92 -1.97
C HIS A 49 15.87 -5.63 -0.62
N SER A 50 16.70 -5.28 0.36
CA SER A 50 16.68 -5.86 1.70
C SER A 50 15.56 -5.27 2.55
N PHE A 51 14.75 -6.12 3.17
CA PHE A 51 13.91 -5.72 4.30
C PHE A 51 14.80 -5.40 5.50
N VAL A 52 14.92 -4.13 5.88
CA VAL A 52 15.49 -3.76 7.17
C VAL A 52 14.35 -3.81 8.19
N THR A 53 14.20 -4.95 8.85
CA THR A 53 13.59 -4.98 10.19
C THR A 53 14.70 -4.65 11.19
N ASP A 54 14.45 -3.70 12.09
CA ASP A 54 15.39 -3.14 13.09
C ASP A 54 16.11 -4.18 14.00
N GLU A 55 15.80 -5.47 13.91
CA GLU A 55 16.62 -6.53 14.52
C GLU A 55 18.03 -6.64 13.92
N ALA A 56 18.29 -6.07 12.74
CA ALA A 56 19.60 -6.07 12.09
C ALA A 56 20.59 -5.01 12.63
N ALA A 57 20.14 -4.05 13.47
CA ALA A 57 21.03 -3.04 14.05
C ALA A 57 21.98 -3.62 15.12
N ALA A 58 21.72 -4.82 15.65
CA ALA A 58 22.61 -5.48 16.60
C ALA A 58 23.72 -6.32 15.92
N GLY A 59 23.62 -6.57 14.61
CA GLY A 59 24.58 -7.39 13.85
C GLY A 59 25.52 -6.59 12.94
N GLY A 60 25.14 -5.38 12.53
CA GLY A 60 25.90 -4.55 11.58
C GLY A 60 27.24 -4.02 12.12
N ALA A 61 27.33 -3.79 13.43
CA ALA A 61 28.55 -3.24 14.05
C ALA A 61 29.77 -4.17 13.95
N VAL A 62 29.59 -5.47 13.70
CA VAL A 62 30.69 -6.44 13.57
C VAL A 62 31.23 -6.50 12.13
N SER A 63 30.45 -6.10 11.12
CA SER A 63 30.86 -6.12 9.71
C SER A 63 31.73 -4.91 9.37
N GLU A 64 31.32 -3.70 9.77
CA GLU A 64 32.09 -2.47 9.51
C GLU A 64 33.48 -2.50 10.16
N GLU A 65 33.61 -3.07 11.36
CA GLU A 65 34.91 -3.19 12.03
C GLU A 65 35.83 -4.22 11.35
N ALA A 66 35.25 -5.26 10.72
CA ALA A 66 35.99 -6.26 9.96
C ALA A 66 36.46 -5.73 8.59
N ASP A 67 35.61 -4.97 7.91
CA ASP A 67 35.92 -4.36 6.62
C ASP A 67 36.92 -3.20 6.77
N ALA A 68 36.81 -2.39 7.82
CA ALA A 68 37.79 -1.37 8.17
C ALA A 68 39.15 -1.97 8.60
N ARG A 69 39.15 -3.10 9.33
CA ARG A 69 40.40 -3.84 9.65
C ARG A 69 41.08 -4.40 8.42
N LYS A 70 40.32 -4.83 7.42
CA LYS A 70 40.85 -5.42 6.19
C LYS A 70 41.48 -4.35 5.30
N ALA A 71 40.82 -3.19 5.15
CA ALA A 71 41.38 -2.04 4.45
C ALA A 71 42.65 -1.49 5.13
N ALA A 72 42.68 -1.45 6.47
CA ALA A 72 43.87 -1.04 7.22
C ALA A 72 45.03 -2.04 7.10
N TYR A 73 44.75 -3.34 7.00
CA TYR A 73 45.77 -4.37 6.78
C TYR A 73 46.37 -4.29 5.37
N GLU A 74 45.54 -4.08 4.35
CA GLU A 74 45.97 -3.95 2.96
C GLU A 74 46.82 -2.69 2.74
N ALA A 75 46.49 -1.57 3.39
CA ALA A 75 47.32 -0.36 3.36
C ALA A 75 48.70 -0.55 4.01
N LEU A 76 48.77 -1.32 5.11
CA LEU A 76 50.03 -1.59 5.83
C LEU A 76 50.92 -2.58 5.05
N VAL A 77 50.32 -3.53 4.33
CA VAL A 77 51.03 -4.42 3.40
C VAL A 77 51.60 -3.64 2.22
N ALA A 78 50.83 -2.71 1.64
CA ALA A 78 51.31 -1.83 0.57
C ALA A 78 52.47 -0.92 1.02
N GLU A 79 52.44 -0.43 2.27
CA GLU A 79 53.54 0.36 2.84
C GLU A 79 54.80 -0.48 3.09
N MET A 80 54.66 -1.73 3.54
CA MET A 80 55.79 -2.67 3.70
C MET A 80 56.40 -3.09 2.35
N GLU A 81 55.58 -3.32 1.32
CA GLU A 81 56.06 -3.63 -0.02
C GLU A 81 56.78 -2.43 -0.66
N ALA A 82 56.31 -1.20 -0.41
CA ALA A 82 56.99 0.03 -0.82
C ALA A 82 58.33 0.22 -0.09
N ALA A 83 58.41 -0.13 1.20
CA ALA A 83 59.65 -0.07 1.98
C ALA A 83 60.68 -1.13 1.53
N GLU A 84 60.24 -2.36 1.22
CA GLU A 84 61.12 -3.42 0.68
C GLU A 84 61.60 -3.12 -0.75
N ALA A 85 60.79 -2.44 -1.57
CA ALA A 85 61.19 -1.99 -2.90
C ALA A 85 62.28 -0.90 -2.85
N ALA A 86 62.23 -0.02 -1.84
CA ALA A 86 63.24 1.02 -1.63
C ALA A 86 64.62 0.47 -1.23
N GLU A 87 64.70 -0.66 -0.53
CA GLU A 87 65.97 -1.29 -0.16
C GLU A 87 66.66 -2.05 -1.31
N ARG A 88 65.92 -2.46 -2.35
CA ARG A 88 66.46 -3.23 -3.50
C ARG A 88 66.93 -2.37 -4.69
N GLY A 89 66.76 -1.03 -4.62
CA GLY A 89 67.30 -0.12 -5.63
C GLY A 89 66.74 -0.30 -7.05
N GLU A 90 65.53 -0.84 -7.18
CA GLU A 90 64.86 -1.12 -8.44
C GLU A 90 63.70 -0.15 -8.65
N VAL A 91 63.68 0.54 -9.79
CA VAL A 91 62.62 1.52 -10.13
C VAL A 91 61.36 0.74 -10.49
N VAL A 92 60.43 0.65 -9.56
CA VAL A 92 59.10 0.12 -9.83
C VAL A 92 58.29 1.23 -10.50
N ALA A 93 57.96 1.04 -11.77
CA ALA A 93 56.95 1.81 -12.44
C ALA A 93 55.62 1.49 -11.75
N THR A 94 55.04 2.47 -11.06
CA THR A 94 53.65 2.41 -10.63
C THR A 94 52.78 2.47 -11.88
N GLU A 95 52.40 1.31 -12.41
CA GLU A 95 51.20 1.23 -13.22
C GLU A 95 50.04 1.52 -12.25
N GLU A 96 49.51 2.75 -12.32
CA GLU A 96 48.16 3.02 -11.85
C GLU A 96 47.22 2.13 -12.67
N GLU A 97 46.94 0.93 -12.16
CA GLU A 97 45.75 0.22 -12.57
C GLU A 97 44.58 1.05 -12.04
N VAL A 98 44.03 1.87 -12.92
CA VAL A 98 42.78 2.60 -12.72
C VAL A 98 41.72 1.55 -12.44
N ALA A 99 41.51 1.24 -11.18
CA ALA A 99 40.25 0.69 -10.73
C ALA A 99 39.21 1.75 -11.07
N GLU A 100 38.47 1.53 -12.16
CA GLU A 100 37.23 2.24 -12.43
C GLU A 100 36.44 2.25 -11.13
N PRO A 101 35.92 3.41 -10.68
CA PRO A 101 35.01 3.40 -9.55
C PRO A 101 33.84 2.53 -9.99
N GLU A 102 33.72 1.33 -9.41
CA GLU A 102 32.50 0.55 -9.49
C GLU A 102 31.42 1.51 -9.02
N THR A 103 30.59 1.92 -9.98
CA THR A 103 29.40 2.71 -9.72
C THR A 103 28.46 1.72 -9.06
N GLU A 104 28.64 1.51 -7.76
CA GLU A 104 27.56 1.03 -6.93
C GLU A 104 26.45 2.06 -7.10
N GLU A 105 25.53 1.77 -8.02
CA GLU A 105 24.23 2.40 -8.05
C GLU A 105 23.62 2.13 -6.67
N GLU A 106 23.83 3.03 -5.71
CA GLU A 106 22.96 3.19 -4.55
C GLU A 106 21.57 3.52 -5.09
N LYS A 107 20.83 2.46 -5.44
CA LYS A 107 19.44 2.58 -5.86
C LYS A 107 18.63 3.10 -4.67
N PRO A 108 17.80 4.12 -4.86
CA PRO A 108 17.18 4.87 -3.79
C PRO A 108 16.27 3.95 -2.96
N LYS A 109 16.51 3.91 -1.64
CA LYS A 109 15.70 3.23 -0.61
C LYS A 109 14.23 3.66 -0.59
N ASP A 110 13.85 4.66 -1.39
CA ASP A 110 12.52 5.29 -1.44
C ASP A 110 11.51 4.53 -2.33
N ASP A 111 11.98 3.71 -3.27
CA ASP A 111 11.09 3.00 -4.20
C ASP A 111 10.37 1.79 -3.57
N LEU A 112 10.98 1.15 -2.56
CA LEU A 112 10.43 -0.10 -2.00
C LEU A 112 9.08 0.09 -1.30
N ASP A 113 8.90 1.20 -0.58
CA ASP A 113 7.67 1.45 0.18
C ASP A 113 6.51 1.75 -0.76
N HIS A 114 6.77 2.49 -1.85
CA HIS A 114 5.82 2.70 -2.93
C HIS A 114 5.48 1.38 -3.62
N ILE A 115 6.47 0.57 -3.97
CA ILE A 115 6.28 -0.76 -4.59
C ILE A 115 5.44 -1.67 -3.68
N MET A 116 5.67 -1.65 -2.36
CA MET A 116 4.90 -2.44 -1.40
C MET A 116 3.43 -1.99 -1.34
N VAL A 117 3.17 -0.68 -1.31
CA VAL A 117 1.80 -0.15 -1.33
C VAL A 117 1.08 -0.51 -2.63
N PHE A 118 1.75 -0.34 -3.77
CA PHE A 118 1.21 -0.73 -5.07
C PHE A 118 0.93 -2.23 -5.15
N ALA A 119 1.81 -3.08 -4.60
CA ALA A 119 1.60 -4.53 -4.55
C ALA A 119 0.36 -4.90 -3.73
N VAL A 120 0.16 -4.28 -2.57
CA VAL A 120 -1.03 -4.50 -1.71
C VAL A 120 -2.31 -4.03 -2.42
N LEU A 121 -2.26 -2.88 -3.08
CA LEU A 121 -3.41 -2.31 -3.78
C LEU A 121 -3.80 -3.17 -5.00
N VAL A 122 -2.82 -3.65 -5.78
CA VAL A 122 -3.04 -4.58 -6.90
C VAL A 122 -3.59 -5.93 -6.43
N ALA A 123 -3.21 -6.42 -5.25
CA ALA A 123 -3.76 -7.65 -4.67
C ALA A 123 -5.26 -7.49 -4.29
N ILE A 124 -5.61 -6.36 -3.68
CA ILE A 124 -6.93 -6.17 -3.04
C ILE A 124 -8.01 -5.77 -4.05
N ILE A 125 -7.70 -4.90 -5.01
CA ILE A 125 -8.68 -4.36 -5.97
C ILE A 125 -9.47 -5.43 -6.74
N PRO A 126 -8.85 -6.43 -7.40
CA PRO A 126 -9.59 -7.41 -8.18
C PRO A 126 -10.53 -8.25 -7.31
N TYR A 127 -10.09 -8.61 -6.10
CA TYR A 127 -10.94 -9.32 -5.14
C TYR A 127 -12.13 -8.47 -4.68
N SER A 128 -11.88 -7.20 -4.38
CA SER A 128 -12.91 -6.24 -4.01
C SER A 128 -14.00 -6.09 -5.09
N ILE A 129 -13.62 -6.11 -6.37
CA ILE A 129 -14.59 -5.99 -7.47
C ILE A 129 -15.44 -7.26 -7.57
N ASP A 130 -14.83 -8.44 -7.45
CA ASP A 130 -15.55 -9.71 -7.56
C ASP A 130 -16.59 -9.87 -6.43
N SER A 131 -16.20 -9.58 -5.18
CA SER A 131 -17.11 -9.67 -4.02
C SER A 131 -18.31 -8.72 -4.14
N PHE A 132 -18.09 -7.49 -4.63
CA PHE A 132 -19.17 -6.53 -4.88
C PHE A 132 -20.15 -7.01 -5.96
N LEU A 133 -19.63 -7.59 -7.05
CA LEU A 133 -20.48 -8.12 -8.13
C LEU A 133 -21.27 -9.34 -7.67
N GLU A 134 -20.68 -10.21 -6.85
CA GLU A 134 -21.33 -11.38 -6.28
C GLU A 134 -22.50 -10.97 -5.38
N LYS A 135 -22.29 -10.07 -4.42
CA LYS A 135 -23.36 -9.55 -3.54
C LYS A 135 -24.50 -8.94 -4.34
N ARG A 136 -24.20 -8.13 -5.35
CA ARG A 136 -25.23 -7.52 -6.20
C ARG A 136 -26.02 -8.57 -7.00
N LYS A 137 -25.37 -9.66 -7.44
CA LYS A 137 -26.05 -10.79 -8.10
C LYS A 137 -26.95 -11.54 -7.12
N LEU A 138 -26.48 -11.81 -5.90
CA LEU A 138 -27.25 -12.48 -4.85
C LEU A 138 -28.51 -11.68 -4.48
N GLN A 139 -28.38 -10.38 -4.23
CA GLN A 139 -29.55 -9.53 -3.92
C GLN A 139 -30.58 -9.50 -5.06
N LYS A 140 -30.12 -9.49 -6.32
CA LYS A 140 -31.02 -9.56 -7.49
C LYS A 140 -31.75 -10.91 -7.56
N ARG A 141 -31.06 -12.01 -7.24
CA ARG A 141 -31.64 -13.36 -7.17
C ARG A 141 -32.71 -13.46 -6.08
N GLU A 142 -32.45 -12.92 -4.89
CA GLU A 142 -33.39 -12.92 -3.76
C GLU A 142 -34.68 -12.14 -4.08
N VAL A 143 -34.55 -10.93 -4.63
CA VAL A 143 -35.72 -10.12 -5.04
C VAL A 143 -36.55 -10.86 -6.09
N ALA A 144 -35.89 -11.39 -7.12
CA ALA A 144 -36.57 -12.12 -8.18
C ALA A 144 -37.24 -13.40 -7.67
N PHE A 145 -36.66 -14.08 -6.68
CA PHE A 145 -37.27 -15.23 -6.04
C PHE A 145 -38.52 -14.87 -5.23
N SER A 146 -38.50 -13.75 -4.49
CA SER A 146 -39.70 -13.25 -3.81
C SER A 146 -40.86 -12.98 -4.78
N GLU A 147 -40.56 -12.39 -5.94
CA GLU A 147 -41.54 -12.12 -7.00
C GLU A 147 -42.04 -13.42 -7.66
N PHE A 148 -41.15 -14.39 -7.82
CA PHE A 148 -41.51 -15.72 -8.30
C PHE A 148 -42.49 -16.44 -7.36
N LEU A 149 -42.25 -16.41 -6.04
CA LEU A 149 -43.18 -16.99 -5.06
C LEU A 149 -44.55 -16.33 -5.11
N TYR A 150 -44.58 -15.00 -5.25
CA TYR A 150 -45.83 -14.26 -5.43
C TYR A 150 -46.59 -14.71 -6.69
N LYS A 151 -45.92 -14.76 -7.86
CA LYS A 151 -46.56 -15.21 -9.11
C LYS A 151 -47.01 -16.66 -9.04
N LEU A 152 -46.25 -17.52 -8.38
CA LEU A 152 -46.64 -18.92 -8.16
C LEU A 152 -47.88 -19.01 -7.28
N SER A 153 -47.98 -18.20 -6.23
CA SER A 153 -49.15 -18.15 -5.35
C SER A 153 -50.43 -17.75 -6.10
N GLU A 154 -50.34 -16.79 -7.04
CA GLU A 154 -51.47 -16.36 -7.87
C GLU A 154 -51.95 -17.47 -8.81
N LEU A 155 -51.03 -18.22 -9.43
CA LEU A 155 -51.39 -19.38 -10.26
C LEU A 155 -52.07 -20.47 -9.44
N MET A 156 -51.57 -20.73 -8.24
CA MET A 156 -52.12 -21.75 -7.35
C MET A 156 -53.46 -21.34 -6.77
N ARG A 157 -53.67 -20.05 -6.51
CA ARG A 157 -54.98 -19.50 -6.15
C ARG A 157 -56.00 -19.64 -7.29
N GLY A 158 -55.52 -19.64 -8.54
CA GLY A 158 -56.28 -20.01 -9.73
C GLY A 158 -56.56 -21.52 -9.89
N GLY A 159 -56.13 -22.36 -8.94
CA GLY A 159 -56.35 -23.81 -8.94
C GLY A 159 -55.32 -24.60 -9.75
N ILE A 160 -54.22 -23.97 -10.20
CA ILE A 160 -53.13 -24.67 -10.89
C ILE A 160 -52.29 -25.42 -9.84
N ASP A 161 -52.00 -26.68 -10.12
CA ASP A 161 -51.11 -27.52 -9.31
C ASP A 161 -49.71 -26.87 -9.15
N PRO A 162 -49.08 -26.87 -7.95
CA PRO A 162 -47.79 -26.23 -7.70
C PRO A 162 -46.68 -26.63 -8.68
N VAL A 163 -46.60 -27.90 -9.06
CA VAL A 163 -45.58 -28.40 -9.99
C VAL A 163 -45.84 -27.88 -11.39
N LYS A 164 -47.10 -27.95 -11.85
CA LYS A 164 -47.49 -27.38 -13.16
C LYS A 164 -47.34 -25.86 -13.19
N GLY A 165 -47.67 -25.18 -12.10
CA GLY A 165 -47.51 -23.74 -11.91
C GLY A 165 -46.06 -23.32 -12.01
N PHE A 166 -45.16 -24.04 -11.33
CA PHE A 166 -43.72 -23.85 -11.41
C PHE A 166 -43.22 -23.97 -12.86
N ILE A 167 -43.58 -25.06 -13.55
CA ILE A 167 -43.15 -25.31 -14.93
C ILE A 167 -43.66 -24.21 -15.87
N ASN A 168 -44.93 -23.79 -15.74
CA ASN A 168 -45.47 -22.71 -16.57
C ASN A 168 -44.80 -21.37 -16.29
N LEU A 169 -44.53 -21.05 -15.03
CA LEU A 169 -43.91 -19.81 -14.62
C LEU A 169 -42.43 -19.74 -15.02
N SER A 170 -41.71 -20.88 -15.02
CA SER A 170 -40.30 -20.97 -15.45
C SER A 170 -40.07 -20.59 -16.93
N LYS A 171 -41.10 -20.72 -17.77
CA LYS A 171 -41.06 -20.32 -19.19
C LYS A 171 -41.16 -18.81 -19.38
N THR A 172 -41.57 -18.07 -18.34
CA THR A 172 -41.66 -16.61 -18.37
C THR A 172 -40.35 -15.96 -17.92
N ASN A 173 -40.20 -14.66 -18.17
CA ASN A 173 -39.02 -13.94 -17.71
C ASN A 173 -39.09 -13.68 -16.19
N LEU A 174 -38.27 -14.43 -15.43
CA LEU A 174 -38.13 -14.31 -13.98
C LEU A 174 -36.89 -13.49 -13.57
N GLY A 175 -36.35 -12.68 -14.48
CA GLY A 175 -35.18 -11.85 -14.21
C GLY A 175 -33.94 -12.68 -13.85
N ALA A 176 -33.32 -12.38 -12.71
CA ALA A 176 -32.03 -12.95 -12.31
C ALA A 176 -32.05 -14.46 -12.01
N ILE A 177 -33.23 -15.06 -11.86
CA ILE A 177 -33.39 -16.50 -11.56
C ILE A 177 -33.89 -17.31 -12.76
N SER A 178 -34.12 -16.69 -13.91
CA SER A 178 -34.75 -17.35 -15.07
C SER A 178 -34.03 -18.63 -15.48
N SER A 179 -32.69 -18.61 -15.55
CA SER A 179 -31.89 -19.80 -15.90
C SER A 179 -32.05 -20.91 -14.86
N HIS A 180 -31.94 -20.56 -13.57
CA HIS A 180 -32.01 -21.53 -12.47
C HIS A 180 -33.40 -22.17 -12.35
N ALA A 181 -34.45 -21.37 -12.56
CA ALA A 181 -35.83 -21.85 -12.57
C ALA A 181 -36.13 -22.75 -13.77
N GLN A 182 -35.56 -22.47 -14.95
CA GLN A 182 -35.70 -23.31 -16.13
C GLN A 182 -34.97 -24.64 -15.99
N ASP A 183 -33.78 -24.65 -15.39
CA ASP A 183 -33.02 -25.87 -15.12
C ASP A 183 -33.75 -26.78 -14.10
N ALA A 184 -34.35 -26.16 -13.08
CA ALA A 184 -35.20 -26.85 -12.11
C ALA A 184 -36.48 -27.40 -12.76
N ALA A 185 -37.16 -26.61 -13.60
CA ALA A 185 -38.37 -27.06 -14.30
C ALA A 185 -38.07 -28.21 -15.26
N SER A 186 -36.95 -28.13 -15.98
CA SER A 186 -36.47 -29.21 -16.86
C SER A 186 -36.20 -30.49 -16.06
N SER A 187 -35.63 -30.35 -14.86
CA SER A 187 -35.40 -31.47 -13.94
C SER A 187 -36.72 -32.13 -13.51
N MET A 188 -37.76 -31.35 -13.22
CA MET A 188 -39.10 -31.87 -12.91
C MET A 188 -39.76 -32.58 -14.10
N VAL A 189 -39.64 -32.02 -15.31
CA VAL A 189 -40.16 -32.64 -16.55
C VAL A 189 -39.46 -33.97 -16.86
N LEU A 190 -38.18 -34.10 -16.51
CA LEU A 190 -37.40 -35.33 -16.62
C LEU A 190 -37.72 -36.38 -15.53
N GLY A 191 -38.69 -36.11 -14.65
CA GLY A 191 -39.19 -37.06 -13.66
C GLY A 191 -38.55 -36.95 -12.28
N LYS A 192 -37.71 -35.94 -12.01
CA LYS A 192 -37.23 -35.66 -10.64
C LYS A 192 -38.36 -35.10 -9.79
N SER A 193 -38.28 -35.31 -8.47
CA SER A 193 -39.29 -34.79 -7.55
C SER A 193 -39.25 -33.26 -7.49
N PHE A 194 -40.38 -32.66 -7.08
CA PHE A 194 -40.47 -31.22 -6.84
C PHE A 194 -39.47 -30.78 -5.77
N ASP A 195 -39.38 -31.57 -4.70
CA ASP A 195 -38.40 -31.41 -3.61
C ASP A 195 -36.95 -31.31 -4.14
N GLU A 196 -36.49 -32.35 -4.86
CA GLU A 196 -35.12 -32.41 -5.37
C GLU A 196 -34.82 -31.26 -6.35
N SER A 197 -35.79 -30.92 -7.19
CA SER A 197 -35.62 -29.87 -8.20
C SER A 197 -35.57 -28.47 -7.58
N MET A 198 -36.34 -28.23 -6.53
CA MET A 198 -36.32 -26.97 -5.77
C MET A 198 -35.02 -26.82 -4.98
N HIS A 199 -34.56 -27.87 -4.29
CA HIS A 199 -33.25 -27.84 -3.61
C HIS A 199 -32.09 -27.62 -4.59
N LYS A 200 -32.12 -28.26 -5.77
CA LYS A 200 -31.13 -28.00 -6.81
C LYS A 200 -31.15 -26.55 -7.31
N MET A 201 -32.34 -25.92 -7.37
CA MET A 201 -32.46 -24.50 -7.66
C MET A 201 -31.82 -23.63 -6.58
N SER A 202 -32.07 -23.94 -5.30
CA SER A 202 -31.43 -23.29 -4.16
C SER A 202 -29.90 -23.30 -4.27
N ASP A 203 -29.34 -24.48 -4.52
CA ASP A 203 -27.89 -24.69 -4.59
C ASP A 203 -27.26 -23.88 -5.73
N SER A 204 -27.92 -23.84 -6.90
CA SER A 204 -27.46 -23.02 -8.03
C SER A 204 -27.50 -21.51 -7.77
N MET A 205 -28.36 -21.09 -6.84
CA MET A 205 -28.57 -19.68 -6.51
C MET A 205 -27.60 -19.17 -5.43
N ASN A 206 -26.99 -20.05 -4.63
CA ASN A 206 -26.03 -19.73 -3.56
C ASN A 206 -26.54 -18.69 -2.53
N SER A 207 -27.85 -18.60 -2.29
CA SER A 207 -28.41 -17.72 -1.26
C SER A 207 -29.00 -18.54 -0.12
N ARG A 208 -28.50 -18.28 1.10
CA ARG A 208 -29.02 -18.91 2.33
C ARG A 208 -30.47 -18.53 2.62
N LEU A 209 -30.87 -17.32 2.20
CA LEU A 209 -32.24 -16.85 2.36
C LEU A 209 -33.19 -17.66 1.47
N VAL A 210 -32.82 -17.82 0.20
CA VAL A 210 -33.60 -18.59 -0.79
C VAL A 210 -33.71 -20.06 -0.38
N ALA A 211 -32.62 -20.67 0.10
CA ALA A 211 -32.62 -22.05 0.60
C ALA A 211 -33.68 -22.28 1.68
N ARG A 212 -33.68 -21.42 2.71
CA ARG A 212 -34.63 -21.50 3.82
C ARG A 212 -36.08 -21.39 3.35
N TYR A 213 -36.35 -20.50 2.39
CA TYR A 213 -37.70 -20.35 1.85
C TYR A 213 -38.10 -21.50 0.93
N ILE A 214 -37.15 -22.11 0.23
CA ILE A 214 -37.41 -23.32 -0.56
C ILE A 214 -37.86 -24.46 0.34
N ASP A 215 -37.23 -24.66 1.50
CA ASP A 215 -37.64 -25.69 2.47
C ASP A 215 -39.12 -25.52 2.87
N VAL A 216 -39.51 -24.27 3.19
CA VAL A 216 -40.90 -23.92 3.55
C VAL A 216 -41.85 -24.21 2.39
N VAL A 217 -41.47 -23.84 1.17
CA VAL A 217 -42.30 -24.03 -0.03
C VAL A 217 -42.48 -25.49 -0.38
N VAL A 218 -41.41 -26.29 -0.27
CA VAL A 218 -41.46 -27.74 -0.50
C VAL A 218 -42.38 -28.38 0.52
N GLN A 219 -42.20 -28.10 1.81
CA GLN A 219 -43.05 -28.64 2.87
C GLN A 219 -44.53 -28.21 2.71
N ALA A 220 -44.77 -26.97 2.28
CA ALA A 220 -46.10 -26.46 1.95
C ALA A 220 -46.75 -27.24 0.80
N ALA A 221 -46.01 -27.51 -0.27
CA ALA A 221 -46.52 -28.23 -1.44
C ALA A 221 -46.98 -29.66 -1.11
N TYR A 222 -46.30 -30.35 -0.18
CA TYR A 222 -46.66 -31.72 0.21
C TYR A 222 -47.74 -31.82 1.29
N THR A 223 -47.92 -30.79 2.13
CA THR A 223 -48.89 -30.82 3.25
C THR A 223 -50.33 -30.49 2.83
N GLY A 224 -50.52 -29.79 1.71
CA GLY A 224 -51.84 -29.55 1.12
C GLY A 224 -52.76 -28.63 1.94
N GLY A 225 -53.92 -28.28 1.38
CA GLY A 225 -54.99 -27.54 2.09
C GLY A 225 -55.00 -26.02 1.91
N ASN A 226 -53.84 -25.34 1.93
CA ASN A 226 -53.77 -23.89 1.67
C ASN A 226 -52.38 -23.41 1.17
N VAL A 227 -51.85 -24.10 0.16
CA VAL A 227 -50.49 -23.84 -0.34
C VAL A 227 -50.36 -22.45 -0.98
N ALA A 228 -51.45 -21.94 -1.59
CA ALA A 228 -51.46 -20.62 -2.21
C ALA A 228 -51.30 -19.48 -1.18
N ASP A 229 -52.05 -19.49 -0.08
CA ASP A 229 -51.91 -18.47 0.97
C ASP A 229 -50.56 -18.57 1.68
N LEU A 230 -50.06 -19.79 1.88
CA LEU A 230 -48.74 -20.00 2.48
C LEU A 230 -47.62 -19.44 1.59
N LEU A 231 -47.65 -19.71 0.28
CA LEU A 231 -46.71 -19.12 -0.68
C LEU A 231 -46.81 -17.59 -0.74
N PHE A 232 -48.02 -17.04 -0.72
CA PHE A 232 -48.24 -15.60 -0.70
C PHE A 232 -47.62 -14.97 0.55
N ARG A 233 -47.93 -15.50 1.74
CA ARG A 233 -47.33 -15.05 3.01
C ARG A 233 -45.82 -15.20 3.01
N THR A 234 -45.30 -16.29 2.45
CA THR A 234 -43.86 -16.51 2.32
C THR A 234 -43.19 -15.47 1.42
N SER A 235 -43.85 -15.06 0.34
CA SER A 235 -43.35 -14.02 -0.56
C SER A 235 -43.29 -12.65 0.11
N GLU A 236 -44.32 -12.30 0.89
CA GLU A 236 -44.38 -11.05 1.64
C GLU A 236 -43.38 -11.05 2.80
N ASP A 237 -43.23 -12.17 3.51
CA ASP A 237 -42.21 -12.36 4.54
C ASP A 237 -40.81 -12.17 3.96
N MET A 238 -40.48 -12.85 2.85
CA MET A 238 -39.19 -12.69 2.17
C MET A 238 -38.95 -11.24 1.72
N ARG A 239 -39.98 -10.57 1.17
CA ARG A 239 -39.90 -9.16 0.78
C ARG A 239 -39.64 -8.26 1.98
N SER A 240 -40.29 -8.52 3.12
CA SER A 240 -40.08 -7.79 4.37
C SER A 240 -38.66 -7.99 4.91
N VAL A 241 -38.13 -9.22 4.87
CA VAL A 241 -36.76 -9.53 5.30
C VAL A 241 -35.74 -8.80 4.42
N ILE A 242 -35.93 -8.79 3.10
CA ILE A 242 -35.07 -8.04 2.17
C ILE A 242 -35.14 -6.53 2.47
N ALA A 243 -36.33 -6.00 2.76
CA ALA A 243 -36.52 -4.58 3.08
C ALA A 243 -35.79 -4.22 4.38
N ILE A 244 -35.95 -5.02 5.44
CA ILE A 244 -35.26 -4.85 6.73
C ILE A 244 -33.75 -4.92 6.54
N GLN A 245 -33.24 -5.87 5.74
CA GLN A 245 -31.81 -5.98 5.46
C GLN A 245 -31.28 -4.73 4.76
N ARG A 246 -32.01 -4.19 3.78
CA ARG A 246 -31.64 -2.95 3.08
C ARG A 246 -31.67 -1.73 3.99
N GLU A 247 -32.69 -1.63 4.85
CA GLU A 247 -32.79 -0.57 5.84
C GLU A 247 -31.63 -0.63 6.84
N LYS A 248 -31.31 -1.82 7.33
CA LYS A 248 -30.13 -2.06 8.18
C LYS A 248 -28.84 -1.63 7.48
N GLU A 249 -28.61 -2.06 6.24
CA GLU A 249 -27.45 -1.65 5.46
C GLU A 249 -27.41 -0.12 5.27
N ALA A 250 -28.55 0.51 5.01
CA ALA A 250 -28.64 1.97 4.87
C ALA A 250 -28.31 2.72 6.18
N ASN A 251 -28.85 2.25 7.31
CA ASN A 251 -28.55 2.81 8.62
C ASN A 251 -27.07 2.63 8.98
N LEU A 252 -26.46 1.51 8.60
CA LEU A 252 -25.05 1.25 8.89
C LEU A 252 -24.10 2.06 7.99
N LYS A 253 -24.54 2.55 6.82
CA LYS A 253 -23.70 3.38 5.94
C LYS A 253 -23.17 4.64 6.64
N GLN A 254 -23.85 5.16 7.65
CA GLN A 254 -23.34 6.31 8.41
C GLN A 254 -22.00 6.01 9.08
N TYR A 255 -21.75 4.75 9.48
CA TYR A 255 -20.48 4.35 10.08
C TYR A 255 -19.31 4.41 9.08
N ILE A 256 -19.58 4.22 7.78
CA ILE A 256 -18.56 4.42 6.73
C ILE A 256 -18.03 5.85 6.81
N VAL A 257 -18.92 6.84 6.89
CA VAL A 257 -18.53 8.26 6.94
C VAL A 257 -17.72 8.56 8.20
N ILE A 258 -18.14 8.06 9.36
CA ILE A 258 -17.45 8.25 10.64
C ILE A 258 -16.02 7.71 10.58
N PHE A 259 -15.84 6.48 10.07
CA PHE A 259 -14.51 5.87 9.96
C PHE A 259 -13.61 6.59 8.95
N TYR A 260 -14.15 7.03 7.81
CA TYR A 260 -13.37 7.79 6.82
C TYR A 260 -12.91 9.14 7.39
N LEU A 261 -13.77 9.80 8.17
CA LEU A 261 -13.42 11.03 8.88
C LEU A 261 -12.35 10.77 9.94
N ALA A 262 -12.46 9.68 10.71
CA ALA A 262 -11.45 9.30 11.70
C ALA A 262 -10.09 9.04 11.06
N GLN A 263 -10.04 8.35 9.91
CA GLN A 263 -8.80 8.17 9.14
C GLN A 263 -8.23 9.52 8.70
N GLY A 264 -9.07 10.45 8.23
CA GLY A 264 -8.64 11.81 7.88
C GLY A 264 -8.04 12.57 9.07
N ILE A 265 -8.62 12.43 10.27
CA ILE A 265 -8.07 13.02 11.50
C ILE A 265 -6.69 12.42 11.82
N ILE A 266 -6.51 11.10 11.66
CA ILE A 266 -5.21 10.44 11.90
C ILE A 266 -4.16 11.02 10.95
N VAL A 267 -4.45 11.10 9.65
CA VAL A 267 -3.54 11.70 8.66
C VAL A 267 -3.22 13.16 9.01
N MET A 268 -4.22 13.94 9.40
CA MET A 268 -4.02 15.34 9.81
C MET A 268 -3.19 15.47 11.09
N LEU A 269 -3.39 14.57 12.06
CA LEU A 269 -2.60 14.56 13.29
C LEU A 269 -1.13 14.24 12.98
N THR A 270 -0.90 13.22 12.15
CA THR A 270 0.45 12.85 11.71
C THR A 270 1.13 13.99 10.96
N TYR A 271 0.41 14.76 10.15
CA TYR A 271 0.96 15.95 9.51
C TYR A 271 1.48 16.97 10.50
N ILE A 272 0.64 17.37 11.46
CA ILE A 272 1.02 18.34 12.51
C ILE A 272 2.22 17.79 13.29
N LEU A 273 2.23 16.49 13.56
CA LEU A 273 3.34 15.82 14.21
C LEU A 273 4.63 15.93 13.40
N SER A 274 4.56 15.72 12.08
CA SER A 274 5.72 15.80 11.18
C SER A 274 6.22 17.23 11.01
N THR A 275 5.34 18.22 10.83
CA THR A 275 5.75 19.60 10.54
C THR A 275 6.14 20.40 11.77
N SER A 276 5.61 20.07 12.95
CA SER A 276 5.78 20.91 14.15
C SER A 276 6.45 20.19 15.30
N LEU A 277 6.21 18.89 15.48
CA LEU A 277 6.73 18.14 16.63
C LEU A 277 8.11 17.54 16.31
N LEU A 278 8.28 16.96 15.11
CA LEU A 278 9.57 16.39 14.67
C LEU A 278 10.73 17.41 14.70
N PRO A 279 10.59 18.62 14.13
CA PRO A 279 11.64 19.63 14.17
C PRO A 279 11.94 20.13 15.60
N LEU A 280 10.93 20.15 16.47
CA LEU A 280 11.09 20.54 17.88
C LEU A 280 11.93 19.51 18.64
N ILE A 281 11.69 18.21 18.41
CA ILE A 281 12.49 17.12 18.98
C ILE A 281 13.90 17.11 18.40
N GLN A 282 14.05 17.27 17.09
CA GLN A 282 15.35 17.26 16.42
C GLN A 282 16.20 18.48 16.76
N GLY A 283 15.59 19.66 16.93
CA GLY A 283 16.29 20.91 17.26
C GLY A 283 16.65 21.05 18.74
N VAL A 284 15.68 20.94 19.65
CA VAL A 284 15.87 21.21 21.09
C VAL A 284 15.97 19.93 21.92
N GLY A 285 15.29 18.86 21.47
CA GLY A 285 15.27 17.58 22.18
C GLY A 285 16.57 16.79 22.07
N MET A 286 17.30 16.93 20.95
CA MET A 286 18.50 16.13 20.68
C MET A 286 19.72 16.57 21.52
N GLU A 287 19.80 17.86 21.89
CA GLU A 287 20.77 18.39 22.85
C GLU A 287 20.55 17.86 24.28
N MET A 288 19.27 17.74 24.70
CA MET A 288 18.91 17.32 26.07
C MET A 288 18.95 15.80 26.28
N LEU A 289 18.89 15.00 25.21
CA LEU A 289 18.74 13.55 25.29
C LEU A 289 20.03 12.75 24.98
N GLY A 290 21.18 13.42 24.84
CA GLY A 290 22.46 12.76 24.57
C GLY A 290 22.51 12.21 23.15
N GLY A 291 22.75 13.12 22.20
CA GLY A 291 22.75 12.83 20.77
C GLY A 291 23.79 11.79 20.32
N ALA A 292 23.31 10.84 19.51
CA ALA A 292 24.03 10.13 18.44
C ALA A 292 23.15 9.06 17.77
N GLY A 293 22.12 8.54 18.44
CA GLY A 293 21.34 7.39 17.95
C GLY A 293 19.96 7.67 17.35
N LEU A 294 19.42 8.89 17.47
CA LEU A 294 18.05 9.23 17.06
C LEU A 294 17.97 10.12 15.81
N SER A 295 19.11 10.61 15.32
CA SER A 295 19.20 11.47 14.14
C SER A 295 19.06 10.72 12.81
N ASP A 296 19.12 9.38 12.85
CA ASP A 296 19.07 8.50 11.66
C ASP A 296 17.74 7.72 11.55
N ILE A 297 16.76 7.99 12.41
CA ILE A 297 15.45 7.34 12.33
C ILE A 297 14.52 8.14 11.41
N ASP A 298 14.15 7.55 10.28
CA ASP A 298 13.13 8.07 9.36
C ASP A 298 11.73 7.94 9.95
N PHE A 299 11.35 8.85 10.84
CA PHE A 299 10.03 8.88 11.45
C PHE A 299 8.91 9.01 10.40
N GLU A 300 9.14 9.74 9.31
CA GLU A 300 8.19 9.90 8.20
C GLU A 300 7.79 8.55 7.59
N ARG A 301 8.79 7.67 7.37
CA ARG A 301 8.59 6.30 6.88
C ARG A 301 7.81 5.46 7.89
N GLY A 302 8.14 5.56 9.18
CA GLY A 302 7.40 4.86 10.24
C GLY A 302 5.92 5.28 10.31
N PHE A 303 5.64 6.57 10.14
CA PHE A 303 4.27 7.08 10.10
C PHE A 303 3.50 6.61 8.87
N LEU A 304 4.15 6.57 7.70
CA LEU A 304 3.56 6.04 6.47
C LEU A 304 3.09 4.59 6.65
N HIS A 305 3.96 3.73 7.19
CA HIS A 305 3.63 2.32 7.48
C HIS A 305 2.44 2.19 8.45
N MET A 306 2.43 2.99 9.53
CA MET A 306 1.33 2.98 10.50
C MET A 306 0.00 3.42 9.90
N ILE A 307 0.00 4.48 9.08
CA ILE A 307 -1.22 4.98 8.43
C ILE A 307 -1.78 3.96 7.44
N ILE A 308 -0.92 3.33 6.64
CA ILE A 308 -1.33 2.31 5.66
C ILE A 308 -1.90 1.08 6.37
N LEU A 309 -1.25 0.64 7.45
CA LEU A 309 -1.71 -0.49 8.25
C LEU A 309 -3.08 -0.19 8.89
N ASN A 310 -3.25 1.02 9.44
CA ASN A 310 -4.54 1.47 9.97
C ASN A 310 -5.61 1.54 8.87
N ALA A 311 -5.29 2.08 7.69
CA ALA A 311 -6.21 2.15 6.55
C ALA A 311 -6.66 0.75 6.09
N LEU A 312 -5.75 -0.22 6.09
CA LEU A 312 -6.04 -1.60 5.75
C LEU A 312 -7.06 -2.20 6.73
N PHE A 313 -6.72 -2.26 8.01
CA PHE A 313 -7.59 -2.87 9.03
C PHE A 313 -8.87 -2.07 9.27
N GLY A 314 -8.79 -0.74 9.25
CA GLY A 314 -9.94 0.15 9.33
C GLY A 314 -10.94 -0.11 8.21
N GLY A 315 -10.49 -0.30 6.97
CA GLY A 315 -11.35 -0.68 5.86
C GLY A 315 -12.00 -2.07 6.01
N LEU A 316 -11.26 -3.05 6.54
CA LEU A 316 -11.80 -4.38 6.83
C LEU A 316 -12.92 -4.30 7.89
N ILE A 317 -12.67 -3.56 8.97
CA ILE A 317 -13.62 -3.33 10.09
C ILE A 317 -14.88 -2.64 9.58
N VAL A 318 -14.74 -1.58 8.77
CA VAL A 318 -15.86 -0.85 8.18
C VAL A 318 -16.74 -1.78 7.35
N GLY A 319 -16.15 -2.64 6.52
CA GLY A 319 -16.91 -3.62 5.74
C GLY A 319 -17.65 -4.63 6.60
N GLN A 320 -17.02 -5.13 7.67
CA GLN A 320 -17.66 -6.07 8.58
C GLN A 320 -18.84 -5.43 9.33
N ILE A 321 -18.69 -4.19 9.79
CA ILE A 321 -19.77 -3.45 10.48
C ILE A 321 -20.92 -3.16 9.53
N THR A 322 -20.63 -2.74 8.30
CA THR A 322 -21.65 -2.22 7.37
C THR A 322 -22.36 -3.30 6.58
N GLU A 323 -21.62 -4.34 6.17
CA GLU A 323 -22.12 -5.37 5.26
C GLU A 323 -22.21 -6.75 5.91
N GLY A 324 -21.71 -6.90 7.14
CA GLY A 324 -21.77 -8.14 7.94
C GLY A 324 -20.69 -9.17 7.62
N GLU A 325 -19.96 -9.01 6.52
CA GLU A 325 -18.91 -9.94 6.08
C GLU A 325 -17.62 -9.21 5.73
N ILE A 326 -16.48 -9.76 6.18
CA ILE A 326 -15.14 -9.20 5.97
C ILE A 326 -14.78 -9.11 4.47
N LYS A 327 -15.31 -10.01 3.64
CA LYS A 327 -15.10 -10.03 2.18
C LYS A 327 -15.47 -8.70 1.50
N HIS A 328 -16.42 -7.98 2.09
CA HIS A 328 -16.88 -6.69 1.59
C HIS A 328 -16.06 -5.51 2.08
N GLY A 329 -15.20 -5.70 3.08
CA GLY A 329 -14.30 -4.66 3.63
C GLY A 329 -13.12 -4.34 2.73
N PHE A 330 -12.69 -5.28 1.88
CA PHE A 330 -11.60 -5.06 0.93
C PHE A 330 -11.81 -3.84 0.02
N LYS A 331 -13.05 -3.49 -0.32
CA LYS A 331 -13.35 -2.27 -1.10
C LYS A 331 -13.05 -0.99 -0.32
N HIS A 332 -13.38 -1.00 0.97
CA HIS A 332 -13.14 0.13 1.85
C HIS A 332 -11.66 0.25 2.16
N SER A 333 -10.97 -0.88 2.38
CA SER A 333 -9.52 -0.92 2.56
C SER A 333 -8.78 -0.40 1.34
N ALA A 334 -9.13 -0.82 0.11
CA ALA A 334 -8.49 -0.31 -1.10
C ALA A 334 -8.66 1.21 -1.24
N ILE A 335 -9.86 1.73 -0.98
CA ILE A 335 -10.14 3.16 -1.05
C ILE A 335 -9.38 3.93 0.04
N LEU A 336 -9.38 3.44 1.29
CA LEU A 336 -8.69 4.10 2.40
C LEU A 336 -7.18 4.06 2.24
N ILE A 337 -6.61 2.95 1.76
CA ILE A 337 -5.17 2.85 1.46
C ILE A 337 -4.80 3.81 0.34
N ALA A 338 -5.56 3.84 -0.77
CA ALA A 338 -5.29 4.76 -1.87
C ALA A 338 -5.37 6.23 -1.43
N LEU A 339 -6.41 6.59 -0.67
CA LEU A 339 -6.59 7.95 -0.16
C LEU A 339 -5.51 8.33 0.85
N SER A 340 -5.14 7.41 1.74
CA SER A 340 -4.09 7.65 2.73
C SER A 340 -2.71 7.74 2.09
N TYR A 341 -2.42 6.93 1.07
CA TYR A 341 -1.19 6.99 0.29
C TYR A 341 -1.07 8.33 -0.43
N VAL A 342 -2.11 8.74 -1.18
CA VAL A 342 -2.13 10.05 -1.83
C VAL A 342 -1.96 11.16 -0.81
N ALA A 343 -2.68 11.11 0.31
CA ALA A 343 -2.54 12.12 1.36
C ALA A 343 -1.11 12.16 1.92
N CYS A 344 -0.50 11.03 2.25
CA CYS A 344 0.88 10.98 2.76
C CYS A 344 1.88 11.53 1.74
N VAL A 345 1.75 11.16 0.46
CA VAL A 345 2.62 11.68 -0.61
C VAL A 345 2.45 13.19 -0.80
N THR A 346 1.23 13.72 -0.73
CA THR A 346 0.99 15.15 -0.96
C THR A 346 1.33 16.05 0.22
N LEU A 347 1.32 15.52 1.44
CA LEU A 347 1.19 16.31 2.66
C LEU A 347 2.27 16.00 3.69
N LEU A 348 2.83 14.78 3.67
CA LEU A 348 3.87 14.34 4.59
C LEU A 348 5.26 14.48 3.95
N LEU A 349 5.39 14.17 2.66
CA LEU A 349 6.59 14.46 1.88
C LEU A 349 6.54 15.91 1.39
N PRO A 350 7.46 16.81 1.81
CA PRO A 350 7.61 18.08 1.12
C PRO A 350 7.87 17.81 -0.36
N ALA A 351 7.27 18.60 -1.24
CA ALA A 351 7.36 18.45 -2.69
C ALA A 351 8.81 18.15 -3.14
N GLY A 352 9.07 16.89 -3.47
CA GLY A 352 10.43 16.44 -3.78
C GLY A 352 10.55 14.98 -4.21
N VAL A 353 9.46 14.28 -4.50
CA VAL A 353 9.55 13.01 -5.23
C VAL A 353 9.62 13.36 -6.71
N GLY A 354 10.84 13.43 -7.25
CA GLY A 354 11.13 13.55 -8.67
C GLY A 354 11.82 14.83 -9.14
N THR A 355 12.13 15.77 -8.25
CA THR A 355 12.96 16.95 -8.57
C THR A 355 14.35 16.77 -7.99
N SER A 356 15.27 16.27 -8.81
CA SER A 356 16.70 16.36 -8.53
C SER A 356 17.11 17.82 -8.53
N TYR A 357 17.29 18.39 -7.34
CA TYR A 357 17.77 19.76 -7.18
C TYR A 357 19.27 19.83 -7.39
N MET A 358 19.82 20.85 -8.04
CA MET A 358 21.26 21.14 -7.93
C MET A 358 21.48 22.10 -6.77
N VAL A 359 22.24 21.65 -5.78
CA VAL A 359 22.67 22.47 -4.65
C VAL A 359 24.11 22.92 -4.92
N THR A 360 24.28 24.21 -5.17
CA THR A 360 25.60 24.82 -5.40
C THR A 360 25.89 25.84 -4.32
N VAL A 361 27.16 26.00 -3.94
CA VAL A 361 27.56 27.09 -3.04
C VAL A 361 27.64 28.37 -3.85
N ALA A 362 26.79 29.35 -3.54
CA ALA A 362 26.75 30.63 -4.23
C ALA A 362 27.79 31.60 -3.65
N SER A 363 28.05 31.54 -2.34
CA SER A 363 29.02 32.41 -1.67
C SER A 363 29.43 31.86 -0.29
N GLY A 364 30.64 32.17 0.15
CA GLY A 364 31.12 31.86 1.50
C GLY A 364 31.81 30.51 1.68
N ASP A 365 32.26 29.87 0.61
CA ASP A 365 33.10 28.66 0.65
C ASP A 365 34.55 28.97 1.05
N ALA A 366 35.25 27.97 1.60
CA ALA A 366 36.65 28.00 2.03
C ALA A 366 37.01 29.19 2.95
N GLN A 367 36.13 29.55 3.88
CA GLN A 367 36.40 30.65 4.82
C GLN A 367 37.40 30.23 5.90
N GLU A 368 38.42 31.04 6.10
CA GLU A 368 39.36 30.90 7.20
C GLU A 368 38.91 31.70 8.42
N VAL A 369 38.77 31.04 9.57
CA VAL A 369 38.39 31.65 10.84
C VAL A 369 39.51 31.44 11.85
N MET A 370 39.87 32.51 12.57
CA MET A 370 40.99 32.50 13.54
C MET A 370 40.66 31.82 14.87
N MET A 371 39.38 31.66 15.22
CA MET A 371 38.94 30.95 16.42
C MET A 371 37.60 30.26 16.17
N GLY A 372 37.50 28.99 16.58
CA GLY A 372 36.25 28.24 16.63
C GLY A 372 35.31 28.75 17.73
N GLY A 373 34.03 28.42 17.66
CA GLY A 373 33.03 28.81 18.66
C GLY A 373 32.48 30.24 18.53
N LEU A 374 32.61 30.86 17.36
CA LEU A 374 31.94 32.13 17.00
C LEU A 374 31.15 31.94 15.71
N PRO A 375 29.98 32.60 15.56
CA PRO A 375 29.25 32.57 14.30
C PRO A 375 30.09 33.22 13.19
N LEU A 376 30.08 32.61 12.01
CA LEU A 376 30.76 33.14 10.83
C LEU A 376 30.35 34.60 10.54
N GLN A 377 31.35 35.46 10.29
CA GLN A 377 31.10 36.87 9.96
C GLN A 377 30.47 37.04 8.57
N ASN A 378 30.81 36.16 7.63
CA ASN A 378 30.16 36.10 6.32
C ASN A 378 29.29 34.84 6.26
N PRO A 379 27.97 34.98 6.08
CA PRO A 379 27.11 33.81 5.96
C PRO A 379 27.44 33.02 4.69
N ILE A 380 27.24 31.71 4.75
CA ILE A 380 27.34 30.81 3.60
C ILE A 380 25.98 30.83 2.90
N ILE A 381 25.98 31.05 1.59
CA ILE A 381 24.77 31.08 0.77
C ILE A 381 24.80 29.86 -0.15
N PHE A 382 23.81 29.00 -0.01
CA PHE A 382 23.57 27.89 -0.93
C PHE A 382 22.48 28.31 -1.94
N ASN A 383 22.67 27.99 -3.21
CA ASN A 383 21.66 28.15 -4.24
C ASN A 383 21.10 26.77 -4.60
N VAL A 384 19.79 26.61 -4.45
CA VAL A 384 19.06 25.39 -4.79
C VAL A 384 18.26 25.64 -6.05
N THR A 385 18.64 24.95 -7.12
CA THR A 385 18.01 25.06 -8.43
C THR A 385 17.39 23.73 -8.84
N ASP A 386 16.32 23.76 -9.64
CA ASP A 386 15.80 22.56 -10.30
C ASP A 386 16.71 22.13 -11.47
N MET A 387 16.53 20.95 -12.06
CA MET A 387 17.33 20.47 -13.21
C MET A 387 17.27 21.39 -14.43
N ASP A 388 16.20 22.17 -14.57
CA ASP A 388 16.01 23.16 -15.63
C ASP A 388 16.67 24.53 -15.32
N GLY A 389 17.37 24.65 -14.18
CA GLY A 389 18.08 25.87 -13.76
C GLY A 389 17.19 26.96 -13.15
N ASN A 390 15.93 26.65 -12.84
CA ASN A 390 15.02 27.57 -12.16
C ASN A 390 15.24 27.55 -10.64
N PRO A 391 15.07 28.68 -9.92
CA PRO A 391 15.22 28.72 -8.47
C PRO A 391 14.11 27.90 -7.79
N ALA A 392 14.51 26.97 -6.91
CA ALA A 392 13.58 26.13 -6.17
C ALA A 392 13.19 26.81 -4.86
N ALA A 393 12.10 27.60 -4.88
CA ALA A 393 11.60 28.34 -3.72
C ALA A 393 10.77 27.47 -2.77
N GLY A 394 10.95 27.65 -1.45
CA GLY A 394 10.23 26.90 -0.42
C GLY A 394 10.67 25.45 -0.23
N THR A 395 11.85 25.07 -0.75
CA THR A 395 12.46 23.76 -0.58
C THR A 395 13.16 23.68 0.77
N PHE A 396 12.89 22.63 1.55
CA PHE A 396 13.58 22.39 2.81
C PHE A 396 14.99 21.90 2.56
N VAL A 397 15.98 22.58 3.14
CA VAL A 397 17.39 22.19 3.04
C VAL A 397 17.90 21.79 4.41
N LYS A 398 18.23 20.51 4.57
CA LYS A 398 18.85 19.97 5.78
C LYS A 398 20.32 20.37 5.79
N MET A 399 20.72 21.05 6.85
CA MET A 399 22.09 21.54 7.03
C MET A 399 22.78 20.74 8.13
N THR A 400 23.97 20.23 7.84
CA THR A 400 24.81 19.54 8.83
C THR A 400 26.22 20.12 8.80
N ILE A 401 26.88 20.14 9.97
CA ILE A 401 28.28 20.53 10.09
C ILE A 401 29.05 19.41 10.78
N THR A 402 30.20 19.04 10.21
CA THR A 402 31.08 17.96 10.71
C THR A 402 32.50 18.53 10.83
N PRO A 403 33.31 18.21 11.87
CA PRO A 403 33.08 17.24 12.95
C PRO A 403 32.22 17.73 14.14
N SER A 404 32.13 19.04 14.40
CA SER A 404 31.31 19.60 15.49
C SER A 404 30.87 21.04 15.20
N GLY A 405 29.66 21.43 15.57
CA GLY A 405 29.19 22.80 15.39
C GLY A 405 27.67 22.94 15.42
N GLU A 406 27.20 24.17 15.46
CA GLU A 406 25.79 24.52 15.43
C GLU A 406 25.43 25.11 14.06
N ILE A 407 24.39 24.58 13.43
CA ILE A 407 23.88 25.10 12.16
C ILE A 407 22.36 24.94 12.10
N THR A 408 21.69 25.99 11.66
CA THR A 408 20.23 25.99 11.51
C THR A 408 19.86 25.57 10.09
N SER A 409 18.99 24.56 9.96
CA SER A 409 18.35 24.21 8.69
C SER A 409 17.18 25.17 8.41
N SER A 410 17.00 25.55 7.15
CA SER A 410 15.97 26.52 6.75
C SER A 410 15.42 26.22 5.34
N MET A 411 14.31 26.88 5.01
CA MET A 411 13.69 26.82 3.67
C MET A 411 14.39 27.79 2.73
N THR A 412 14.44 27.47 1.44
CA THR A 412 14.88 28.40 0.39
C THR A 412 13.94 29.60 0.27
N GLU A 413 14.53 30.79 0.05
CA GLU A 413 13.81 32.02 -0.24
C GLU A 413 13.18 31.99 -1.65
N GLU A 414 12.42 33.04 -2.00
CA GLU A 414 11.71 33.14 -3.30
C GLU A 414 12.68 33.14 -4.51
N ASP A 415 13.96 33.42 -4.26
CA ASP A 415 15.06 33.38 -5.23
C ASP A 415 15.83 32.05 -5.25
N GLY A 416 15.38 31.03 -4.49
CA GLY A 416 16.02 29.71 -4.42
C GLY A 416 17.27 29.65 -3.54
N THR A 417 17.61 30.73 -2.83
CA THR A 417 18.79 30.77 -1.97
C THR A 417 18.49 30.39 -0.52
N VAL A 418 19.46 29.78 0.16
CA VAL A 418 19.45 29.54 1.60
C VAL A 418 20.69 30.20 2.20
N THR A 419 20.47 31.15 3.10
CA THR A 419 21.54 31.79 3.86
C THR A 419 21.68 31.10 5.22
N VAL A 420 22.89 30.63 5.53
CA VAL A 420 23.21 30.01 6.82
C VAL A 420 24.45 30.67 7.44
N SER A 421 24.43 30.83 8.76
CA SER A 421 25.58 31.26 9.55
C SER A 421 26.00 30.12 10.47
N PRO A 422 26.84 29.18 10.00
CA PRO A 422 27.35 28.11 10.84
C PRO A 422 28.19 28.67 11.98
N MET A 423 28.16 27.98 13.12
CA MET A 423 29.05 28.20 14.25
C MET A 423 29.92 26.95 14.41
N PRO A 424 31.15 26.94 13.85
CA PRO A 424 32.08 25.82 14.00
C PRO A 424 32.41 25.57 15.47
N GLY A 425 32.68 24.30 15.82
CA GLY A 425 33.17 23.92 17.14
C GLY A 425 34.49 24.61 17.51
N SER A 426 34.90 24.47 18.78
CA SER A 426 36.07 25.14 19.35
C SER A 426 37.42 24.56 18.90
N ASP A 427 37.42 23.42 18.21
CA ASP A 427 38.62 22.69 17.84
C ASP A 427 39.23 23.23 16.53
N SER A 428 40.56 23.21 16.41
CA SER A 428 41.23 23.58 15.17
C SER A 428 41.11 22.45 14.14
N GLY A 429 40.65 22.76 12.93
CA GLY A 429 40.44 21.75 11.89
C GLY A 429 39.63 22.25 10.70
N THR A 430 39.42 21.35 9.74
CA THR A 430 38.54 21.59 8.60
C THR A 430 37.13 21.15 8.95
N TYR A 431 36.17 22.07 8.89
CA TYR A 431 34.75 21.82 9.10
C TYR A 431 34.04 21.78 7.74
N ILE A 432 33.21 20.78 7.53
CA ILE A 432 32.42 20.60 6.30
C ILE A 432 30.97 20.89 6.62
N VAL A 433 30.40 21.87 5.93
CA VAL A 433 28.97 22.18 5.96
C VAL A 433 28.32 21.50 4.76
N THR A 434 27.38 20.59 5.03
CA THR A 434 26.63 19.89 3.98
C THR A 434 25.20 20.38 3.96
N ALA A 435 24.78 20.92 2.81
CA ALA A 435 23.41 21.29 2.50
C ALA A 435 22.76 20.18 1.67
N THR A 436 21.71 19.55 2.20
CA THR A 436 20.99 18.46 1.53
C THR A 436 19.58 18.93 1.18
N ALA A 437 19.26 18.96 -0.12
CA ALA A 437 17.94 19.30 -0.65
C ALA A 437 17.46 18.15 -1.57
N GLY A 438 16.40 17.44 -1.16
CA GLY A 438 16.01 16.19 -1.83
C GLY A 438 17.15 15.17 -1.81
N GLU A 439 17.54 14.66 -2.97
CA GLU A 439 18.65 13.70 -3.14
C GLU A 439 20.03 14.36 -3.30
N SER A 440 20.08 15.69 -3.44
CA SER A 440 21.31 16.38 -3.82
C SER A 440 21.98 17.10 -2.67
N LYS A 441 23.32 17.01 -2.65
CA LYS A 441 24.18 17.53 -1.59
C LYS A 441 25.10 18.61 -2.15
N GLY A 442 25.09 19.78 -1.55
CA GLY A 442 26.12 20.80 -1.71
C GLY A 442 27.01 20.81 -0.48
N THR A 443 28.32 20.90 -0.66
CA THR A 443 29.27 21.00 0.46
C THR A 443 30.02 22.32 0.39
N ALA A 444 30.21 22.94 1.55
CA ALA A 444 31.04 24.11 1.74
C ALA A 444 32.05 23.83 2.86
N THR A 445 33.26 24.37 2.72
CA THR A 445 34.36 24.11 3.65
C THR A 445 34.65 25.36 4.49
N ILE A 446 34.93 25.15 5.78
CA ILE A 446 35.38 26.18 6.72
C ILE A 446 36.69 25.70 7.34
N ILE A 447 37.71 26.54 7.35
CA ILE A 447 39.02 26.22 7.93
C ILE A 447 39.17 27.02 9.22
N VAL A 448 39.22 26.34 10.36
CA VAL A 448 39.51 26.98 11.65
C VAL A 448 41.00 26.85 11.92
N ASN A 449 41.73 27.95 11.72
CA ASN A 449 43.14 28.03 12.04
C ASN A 449 43.29 28.09 13.56
N GLY A 450 43.90 27.07 14.16
CA GLY A 450 44.26 27.11 15.56
C GLY A 450 45.24 28.26 15.78
N GLY A 451 44.89 29.20 16.66
CA GLY A 451 45.81 30.25 17.09
C GLY A 451 47.06 29.59 17.67
N GLY A 452 48.14 29.57 16.89
CA GLY A 452 49.49 29.41 17.43
C GLY A 452 49.84 30.66 18.21
N ASP A 453 50.39 30.47 19.41
CA ASP A 453 50.95 31.51 20.29
C ASP A 453 51.72 32.64 19.56
#